data_AF-A0AAN6E8L9-F1
#
_entry.id   AF-A0AAN6E8L9-F1
#
_cell.length_a   1.000
_cell.length_b   1.000
_cell.length_c   1.000
_cell.angle_alpha   90.00
_cell.angle_beta   90.00
_cell.angle_gamma   90.00
#
_symmetry.space_group_name_H-M   'P 1'
#
loop_
_entity.id
_entity.type
_entity.pdbx_description
1 polymer ?
#
loop_
_entity_poly.entity_id
_entity_poly.type
_entity_poly.pdbx_seq_one_letter_code
_entity_poly.pdbx_strand_id
1 'polypeptide(L)'
;FSHIYPFLAPPNAVDGLYVPLNEVDNIGEIIQNYKESIPEGDVPEITVITDGSRILGLGDLGMNGMGIPVGKLQLYVAAAGLDPRRCLPIVLDFGTDNPKYLEDPLYLGIRQKRPDDAEFYAATEKVLTGLTTAFPEIFIQFEDFNTPHAFGLLEQWRDRILCFNDDIQGTGSVILAGFISAIKLAGIPAKDQRVLFVGAGSAGVGVAKQLVDYLVIEHKIPEEQAKAMFWFVDSRGVITANRGDTLADHKVYFARTDNGDTQCKNLEETLEYVKPTALIGL
;
A
#
# COMPACT_ATOMS: atom_id res chain seq x y z
N PHE A 1 1.78 -18.67 6.97
CA PHE A 1 2.98 -18.31 7.74
C PHE A 1 3.04 -19.11 9.04
N SER A 2 1.99 -19.06 9.87
CA SER A 2 1.92 -19.77 11.16
C SER A 2 2.32 -21.26 11.15
N HIS A 3 1.90 -22.02 10.13
CA HIS A 3 2.17 -23.46 10.05
C HIS A 3 3.65 -23.79 9.80
N ILE A 4 4.42 -22.82 9.29
CA ILE A 4 5.83 -23.02 8.94
C ILE A 4 6.79 -22.18 9.80
N TYR A 5 6.28 -21.22 10.57
CA TYR A 5 7.09 -20.31 11.39
C TYR A 5 8.13 -21.01 12.28
N PRO A 6 7.82 -22.15 12.96
CA PRO A 6 8.82 -22.88 13.75
C PRO A 6 10.05 -23.38 12.94
N PHE A 7 9.96 -23.37 11.61
CA PHE A 7 11.03 -23.78 10.69
C PHE A 7 11.67 -22.60 9.96
N LEU A 8 11.15 -21.37 10.11
CA LEU A 8 11.68 -20.17 9.43
C LEU A 8 12.81 -19.52 10.22
N ALA A 9 12.69 -19.51 11.55
CA ALA A 9 13.68 -18.95 12.46
C ALA A 9 14.20 -20.03 13.42
N PRO A 10 15.49 -20.00 13.79
CA PRO A 10 16.00 -20.82 14.89
C PRO A 10 15.17 -20.58 16.17
N PRO A 11 15.04 -21.59 17.06
CA PRO A 11 14.41 -21.37 18.36
C PRO A 11 15.05 -20.18 19.07
N ASN A 12 14.21 -19.27 19.59
CA ASN A 12 14.59 -18.02 20.25
C ASN A 12 15.23 -16.95 19.34
N ALA A 13 15.24 -17.13 18.01
CA ALA A 13 15.54 -16.04 17.09
C ALA A 13 14.26 -15.25 16.78
N VAL A 14 14.36 -13.93 16.87
CA VAL A 14 13.32 -13.00 16.42
C VAL A 14 13.59 -12.62 14.97
N ASP A 15 12.59 -12.74 14.11
CA ASP A 15 12.66 -12.43 12.68
C ASP A 15 11.92 -11.13 12.32
N GLY A 16 11.38 -10.44 13.33
CA GLY A 16 10.73 -9.14 13.22
C GLY A 16 10.12 -8.67 14.55
N LEU A 17 9.48 -7.51 14.51
CA LEU A 17 8.73 -6.96 15.63
C LEU A 17 7.23 -7.17 15.42
N TYR A 18 6.59 -7.79 16.40
CA TYR A 18 5.16 -8.07 16.41
C TYR A 18 4.50 -7.17 17.44
N VAL A 19 3.58 -6.31 17.00
CA VAL A 19 2.92 -5.34 17.88
C VAL A 19 1.43 -5.66 17.91
N PRO A 20 0.96 -6.46 18.88
CA PRO A 20 -0.46 -6.78 18.99
C PRO A 20 -1.23 -5.60 19.58
N LEU A 21 -2.49 -5.43 19.15
CA LEU A 21 -3.31 -4.27 19.52
C LEU A 21 -3.41 -4.06 21.05
N ASN A 22 -3.53 -5.15 21.80
CA ASN A 22 -3.66 -5.12 23.26
C ASN A 22 -2.36 -4.75 24.00
N GLU A 23 -1.23 -4.62 23.31
CA GLU A 23 0.07 -4.23 23.88
C GLU A 23 0.56 -2.87 23.39
N VAL A 24 -0.24 -2.16 22.57
CA VAL A 24 0.16 -0.87 22.00
C VAL A 24 0.40 0.19 23.08
N ASP A 25 -0.29 0.11 24.22
CA ASP A 25 -0.02 0.99 25.37
C ASP A 25 1.36 0.76 26.00
N ASN A 26 1.95 -0.42 25.78
CA ASN A 26 3.28 -0.80 26.26
C ASN A 26 4.37 -0.63 25.18
N ILE A 27 4.07 0.06 24.07
CA ILE A 27 4.99 0.16 22.92
C ILE A 27 6.38 0.69 23.29
N GLY A 28 6.47 1.62 24.25
CA GLY A 28 7.75 2.12 24.73
C GLY A 28 8.63 1.03 25.33
N GLU A 29 8.04 0.12 26.12
CA GLU A 29 8.75 -1.03 26.69
C GLU A 29 9.10 -2.05 25.61
N ILE A 30 8.19 -2.34 24.68
CA ILE A 30 8.46 -3.25 23.55
C ILE A 30 9.67 -2.79 22.74
N ILE A 31 9.71 -1.50 22.39
CA ILE A 31 10.81 -0.94 21.61
C ILE A 31 12.11 -0.91 22.43
N GLN A 32 12.03 -0.61 23.73
CA GLN A 32 13.19 -0.64 24.61
C GLN A 32 13.78 -2.06 24.73
N ASN A 33 12.93 -3.07 24.91
CA ASN A 33 13.34 -4.47 24.94
C ASN A 33 14.03 -4.88 23.63
N TYR A 34 13.49 -4.46 22.49
CA TYR A 34 14.13 -4.67 21.19
C TYR A 34 15.51 -3.99 21.11
N LYS A 35 15.63 -2.72 21.52
CA LYS A 35 16.90 -1.98 21.53
C LYS A 35 17.97 -2.65 22.40
N GLU A 36 17.58 -3.24 23.52
CA GLU A 36 18.50 -3.95 24.42
C GLU A 36 18.93 -5.32 23.87
N SER A 37 18.15 -5.88 22.94
CA SER A 37 18.44 -7.18 22.30
C SER A 37 19.42 -7.11 21.14
N ILE A 38 19.64 -5.91 20.56
CA ILE A 38 20.50 -5.72 19.38
C ILE A 38 21.88 -5.18 19.79
N PRO A 39 22.96 -5.52 19.07
CA PRO A 39 24.29 -4.97 19.34
C PRO A 39 24.36 -3.44 19.19
N GLU A 40 25.26 -2.82 19.95
CA GLU A 40 25.56 -1.40 19.80
C GLU A 40 26.04 -1.11 18.36
N GLY A 41 25.31 -0.25 17.64
CA GLY A 41 25.58 0.10 16.24
C GLY A 41 24.65 -0.58 15.22
N ASP A 42 23.91 -1.62 15.59
CA ASP A 42 22.93 -2.29 14.71
C ASP A 42 21.55 -1.59 14.74
N VAL A 43 21.53 -0.28 14.98
CA VAL A 43 20.30 0.52 15.08
C VAL A 43 19.55 0.48 13.73
N PRO A 44 18.24 0.15 13.72
CA PRO A 44 17.44 0.13 12.50
C PRO A 44 17.42 1.48 11.77
N GLU A 45 17.66 1.43 10.46
CA GLU A 45 17.52 2.57 9.55
C GLU A 45 16.30 2.46 8.66
N ILE A 46 15.77 1.25 8.46
CA ILE A 46 14.60 1.01 7.64
C ILE A 46 13.68 0.00 8.30
N THR A 47 12.38 0.28 8.21
CA THR A 47 11.33 -0.67 8.51
C THR A 47 10.34 -0.77 7.36
N VAL A 48 9.87 -1.99 7.12
CA VAL A 48 8.66 -2.24 6.35
C VAL A 48 7.59 -2.66 7.34
N ILE A 49 6.46 -1.96 7.36
CA ILE A 49 5.37 -2.19 8.30
C ILE A 49 4.08 -2.55 7.55
N THR A 50 3.37 -3.55 8.05
CA THR A 50 2.06 -3.98 7.53
C THR A 50 1.12 -4.32 8.69
N ASP A 51 -0.20 -4.22 8.48
CA ASP A 51 -1.21 -4.83 9.37
C ASP A 51 -1.78 -6.14 8.80
N GLY A 52 -1.29 -6.56 7.62
CA GLY A 52 -1.72 -7.75 6.92
C GLY A 52 -3.17 -7.73 6.40
N SER A 53 -3.82 -6.56 6.33
CA SER A 53 -5.22 -6.46 5.91
C SER A 53 -5.43 -6.61 4.41
N ARG A 54 -4.39 -6.41 3.60
CA ARG A 54 -4.45 -6.56 2.15
C ARG A 54 -3.13 -7.11 1.59
N ILE A 55 -2.79 -8.34 1.98
CA ILE A 55 -1.58 -8.99 1.47
C ILE A 55 -1.76 -9.33 0.00
N LEU A 56 -1.03 -8.64 -0.88
CA LEU A 56 -1.09 -8.84 -2.34
C LEU A 56 -2.56 -8.85 -2.84
N GLY A 57 -2.92 -9.83 -3.67
CA GLY A 57 -4.30 -10.14 -4.06
C GLY A 57 -4.96 -11.23 -3.19
N LEU A 58 -4.37 -11.60 -2.05
CA LEU A 58 -4.85 -12.68 -1.18
C LEU A 58 -5.82 -12.19 -0.09
N GLY A 59 -5.85 -10.88 0.15
CA GLY A 59 -6.73 -10.24 1.13
C GLY A 59 -6.16 -10.26 2.54
N ASP A 60 -7.05 -10.34 3.54
CA ASP A 60 -6.69 -10.26 4.94
C ASP A 60 -6.03 -11.55 5.43
N LEU A 61 -4.73 -11.46 5.77
CA LEU A 61 -3.96 -12.55 6.38
C LEU A 61 -3.61 -12.28 7.86
N GLY A 62 -3.96 -11.11 8.39
CA GLY A 62 -3.59 -10.69 9.74
C GLY A 62 -2.08 -10.77 9.96
N MET A 63 -1.68 -11.27 11.12
CA MET A 63 -0.27 -11.47 11.50
C MET A 63 0.52 -12.35 10.50
N ASN A 64 -0.14 -13.26 9.75
CA ASN A 64 0.53 -14.05 8.73
C ASN A 64 1.15 -13.17 7.60
N GLY A 65 0.79 -11.90 7.53
CA GLY A 65 1.36 -10.91 6.63
C GLY A 65 2.85 -10.60 6.87
N MET A 66 3.43 -10.96 8.02
CA MET A 66 4.85 -10.67 8.35
C MET A 66 5.85 -11.09 7.26
N GLY A 67 5.56 -12.15 6.50
CA GLY A 67 6.41 -12.58 5.40
C GLY A 67 6.67 -11.50 4.34
N ILE A 68 5.77 -10.53 4.17
CA ILE A 68 5.91 -9.43 3.22
C ILE A 68 6.99 -8.43 3.68
N PRO A 69 6.91 -7.82 4.88
CA PRO A 69 8.01 -7.02 5.43
C PRO A 69 9.38 -7.70 5.36
N VAL A 70 9.45 -8.98 5.77
CA VAL A 70 10.69 -9.76 5.73
C VAL A 70 11.22 -9.86 4.29
N GLY A 71 10.36 -10.24 3.33
CA GLY A 71 10.75 -10.38 1.93
C GLY A 71 11.17 -9.04 1.29
N LYS A 72 10.47 -7.94 1.57
CA LYS A 72 10.81 -6.61 1.06
C LYS A 72 12.18 -6.15 1.58
N LEU A 73 12.45 -6.31 2.87
CA LEU A 73 13.75 -5.97 3.45
C LEU A 73 14.89 -6.83 2.90
N GLN A 74 14.65 -8.12 2.63
CA GLN A 74 15.63 -8.95 1.92
C GLN A 74 15.95 -8.41 0.52
N LEU A 75 14.97 -7.84 -0.18
CA LEU A 75 15.22 -7.16 -1.46
C LEU A 75 15.99 -5.85 -1.29
N TYR A 76 15.74 -5.07 -0.24
CA TYR A 76 16.58 -3.90 0.08
C TYR A 76 18.05 -4.28 0.28
N VAL A 77 18.31 -5.35 1.01
CA VAL A 77 19.67 -5.88 1.22
C VAL A 77 20.26 -6.35 -0.10
N ALA A 78 19.54 -7.20 -0.84
CA ALA A 78 20.07 -7.84 -2.05
C ALA A 78 20.23 -6.87 -3.24
N ALA A 79 19.28 -5.95 -3.44
CA ALA A 79 19.22 -5.09 -4.61
C ALA A 79 19.83 -3.70 -4.37
N ALA A 80 19.70 -3.15 -3.15
CA ALA A 80 20.19 -1.81 -2.82
C ALA A 80 21.42 -1.83 -1.88
N GLY A 81 21.84 -3.01 -1.40
CA GLY A 81 23.05 -3.16 -0.59
C GLY A 81 22.91 -2.64 0.84
N LEU A 82 21.70 -2.59 1.38
CA LEU A 82 21.47 -2.19 2.77
C LEU A 82 22.06 -3.23 3.74
N ASP A 83 22.49 -2.76 4.90
CA ASP A 83 22.98 -3.65 5.96
C ASP A 83 21.79 -4.43 6.56
N PRO A 84 21.76 -5.77 6.48
CA PRO A 84 20.64 -6.57 6.99
C PRO A 84 20.42 -6.40 8.49
N ARG A 85 21.45 -5.99 9.26
CA ARG A 85 21.34 -5.75 10.70
C ARG A 85 20.56 -4.48 11.04
N ARG A 86 20.41 -3.58 10.06
CA ARG A 86 19.72 -2.29 10.22
C ARG A 86 18.34 -2.29 9.58
N CYS A 87 17.82 -3.48 9.29
CA CYS A 87 16.48 -3.72 8.76
C CYS A 87 15.57 -4.27 9.87
N LEU A 88 14.39 -3.67 10.06
CA LEU A 88 13.41 -4.11 11.04
C LEU A 88 12.06 -4.38 10.37
N PRO A 89 11.66 -5.64 10.12
CA PRO A 89 10.30 -5.94 9.67
C PRO A 89 9.32 -5.82 10.83
N ILE A 90 8.17 -5.19 10.60
CA ILE A 90 7.14 -4.97 11.63
C ILE A 90 5.78 -5.43 11.13
N VAL A 91 5.04 -6.14 11.99
CA VAL A 91 3.60 -6.38 11.79
C VAL A 91 2.79 -5.77 12.94
N LEU A 92 1.78 -4.99 12.57
CA LEU A 92 0.73 -4.51 13.46
C LEU A 92 -0.35 -5.60 13.54
N ASP A 93 -0.28 -6.44 14.57
CA ASP A 93 -1.25 -7.52 14.76
C ASP A 93 -2.53 -6.97 15.41
N PHE A 94 -3.32 -6.26 14.60
CA PHE A 94 -4.58 -5.65 15.02
C PHE A 94 -5.77 -6.58 14.76
N GLY A 95 -5.54 -7.89 14.77
CA GLY A 95 -6.56 -8.89 14.47
C GLY A 95 -6.75 -9.14 12.98
N THR A 96 -7.78 -9.92 12.65
CA THR A 96 -8.10 -10.30 11.27
C THR A 96 -9.59 -10.56 11.12
N ASP A 97 -10.15 -10.13 9.98
CA ASP A 97 -11.53 -10.43 9.62
C ASP A 97 -11.69 -11.78 8.94
N ASN A 98 -10.59 -12.48 8.67
CA ASN A 98 -10.59 -13.77 8.01
C ASN A 98 -10.99 -14.92 8.96
N PRO A 99 -12.19 -15.53 8.81
CA PRO A 99 -12.67 -16.56 9.74
C PRO A 99 -11.78 -17.79 9.76
N LYS A 100 -11.11 -18.12 8.65
CA LYS A 100 -10.18 -19.25 8.58
C LYS A 100 -9.04 -19.10 9.60
N TYR A 101 -8.52 -17.90 9.79
CA TYR A 101 -7.43 -17.66 10.74
C TYR A 101 -7.92 -17.52 12.19
N LEU A 102 -9.12 -16.99 12.39
CA LEU A 102 -9.75 -16.96 13.71
C LEU A 102 -10.01 -18.38 14.26
N GLU A 103 -10.34 -19.33 13.38
CA GLU A 103 -10.62 -20.73 13.72
C GLU A 103 -9.38 -21.62 13.72
N ASP A 104 -8.29 -21.23 13.05
CA ASP A 104 -7.09 -22.05 12.92
C ASP A 104 -6.35 -22.18 14.27
N PRO A 105 -6.22 -23.39 14.83
CA PRO A 105 -5.52 -23.60 16.11
C PRO A 105 -4.05 -23.20 16.06
N LEU A 106 -3.43 -23.14 14.87
CA LEU A 106 -2.05 -22.75 14.71
C LEU A 106 -1.88 -21.26 14.40
N TYR A 107 -2.95 -20.48 14.21
CA TYR A 107 -2.81 -19.03 13.98
C TYR A 107 -2.09 -18.37 15.16
N LEU A 108 -1.01 -17.63 14.85
CA LEU A 108 -0.10 -17.04 15.83
C LEU A 108 -0.51 -15.62 16.24
N GLY A 109 -1.35 -14.95 15.45
CA GLY A 109 -1.83 -13.61 15.79
C GLY A 109 -3.00 -13.61 16.76
N ILE A 110 -3.41 -12.42 17.19
CA ILE A 110 -4.54 -12.24 18.10
C ILE A 110 -5.85 -12.68 17.44
N ARG A 111 -6.65 -13.47 18.16
CA ARG A 111 -7.91 -14.04 17.66
C ARG A 111 -9.08 -13.10 17.92
N GLN A 112 -9.03 -11.95 17.27
CA GLN A 112 -10.12 -10.97 17.26
C GLN A 112 -10.31 -10.38 15.87
N LYS A 113 -11.50 -9.80 15.66
CA LYS A 113 -11.77 -8.97 14.48
C LYS A 113 -10.94 -7.70 14.51
N ARG A 114 -10.76 -7.09 13.34
CA ARG A 114 -10.03 -5.83 13.23
C ARG A 114 -10.76 -4.72 13.98
N PRO A 115 -10.03 -3.76 14.57
CA PRO A 115 -10.63 -2.60 15.23
C PRO A 115 -11.36 -1.71 14.22
N ASP A 116 -12.19 -0.81 14.73
CA ASP A 116 -12.71 0.28 13.91
C ASP A 116 -11.61 1.31 13.57
N ASP A 117 -11.93 2.26 12.70
CA ASP A 117 -10.97 3.27 12.25
C ASP A 117 -10.43 4.12 13.41
N ALA A 118 -11.25 4.46 14.40
CA ALA A 118 -10.83 5.33 15.50
C ALA A 118 -9.78 4.63 16.37
N GLU A 119 -10.01 3.35 16.70
CA GLU A 119 -9.05 2.54 17.44
C GLU A 119 -7.81 2.21 16.58
N PHE A 120 -7.97 1.91 15.30
CA PHE A 120 -6.85 1.67 14.37
C PHE A 120 -5.88 2.85 14.30
N TYR A 121 -6.38 4.06 14.05
CA TYR A 121 -5.52 5.25 13.93
C TYR A 121 -4.90 5.62 15.28
N ALA A 122 -5.64 5.52 16.38
CA ALA A 122 -5.10 5.79 17.72
C ALA A 122 -3.98 4.80 18.10
N ALA A 123 -4.14 3.52 17.77
CA ALA A 123 -3.12 2.51 17.99
C ALA A 123 -1.89 2.75 17.11
N THR A 124 -2.10 2.98 15.81
CA THR A 124 -0.99 3.24 14.87
C THR A 124 -0.20 4.49 15.24
N GLU A 125 -0.87 5.55 15.72
CA GLU A 125 -0.23 6.77 16.20
C GLU A 125 0.75 6.50 17.35
N LYS A 126 0.35 5.68 18.32
CA LYS A 126 1.24 5.27 19.43
C LYS A 126 2.45 4.51 18.91
N VAL A 127 2.23 3.59 17.96
CA VAL A 127 3.32 2.78 17.39
C VAL A 127 4.32 3.64 16.61
N LEU A 128 3.84 4.44 15.66
CA LEU A 128 4.71 5.28 14.84
C LEU A 128 5.45 6.32 15.67
N THR A 129 4.77 6.96 16.63
CA THR A 129 5.40 7.91 17.56
C THR A 129 6.48 7.22 18.41
N GLY A 130 6.20 6.02 18.94
CA GLY A 130 7.17 5.24 19.69
C GLY A 130 8.41 4.91 18.86
N LEU A 131 8.20 4.42 17.62
CA LEU A 131 9.27 4.07 16.69
C LEU A 131 10.13 5.29 16.34
N THR A 132 9.52 6.41 15.95
CA THR A 132 10.28 7.61 15.55
C THR A 132 10.91 8.33 16.73
N THR A 133 10.40 8.15 17.96
CA THR A 133 11.07 8.64 19.17
C THR A 133 12.32 7.82 19.48
N ALA A 134 12.23 6.50 19.33
CA ALA A 134 13.32 5.59 19.62
C ALA A 134 14.41 5.56 18.53
N PHE A 135 14.01 5.76 17.27
CA PHE A 135 14.82 5.74 16.06
C PHE A 135 14.47 6.95 15.16
N PRO A 136 14.99 8.16 15.45
CA PRO A 136 14.57 9.38 14.74
C PRO A 136 14.87 9.41 13.24
N GLU A 137 15.85 8.64 12.78
CA GLU A 137 16.26 8.59 11.37
C GLU A 137 15.67 7.39 10.61
N ILE A 138 14.78 6.60 11.25
CA ILE A 138 14.22 5.42 10.61
C ILE A 138 13.33 5.80 9.42
N PHE A 139 13.60 5.15 8.29
CA PHE A 139 12.75 5.21 7.11
C PHE A 139 11.61 4.18 7.22
N ILE A 140 10.36 4.65 7.11
CA ILE A 140 9.18 3.81 7.28
C ILE A 140 8.48 3.57 5.94
N GLN A 141 8.48 2.32 5.49
CA GLN A 141 7.68 1.87 4.34
C GLN A 141 6.38 1.23 4.83
N PHE A 142 5.24 1.83 4.48
CA PHE A 142 3.93 1.20 4.64
C PHE A 142 3.67 0.20 3.51
N GLU A 143 3.18 -0.98 3.86
CA GLU A 143 3.01 -2.10 2.93
C GLU A 143 1.72 -2.87 3.20
N ASP A 144 0.97 -3.22 2.15
CA ASP A 144 -0.15 -4.16 2.18
C ASP A 144 -1.26 -3.84 3.20
N PHE A 145 -1.49 -2.53 3.43
CA PHE A 145 -2.67 -2.04 4.14
C PHE A 145 -3.88 -2.02 3.20
N ASN A 146 -5.08 -2.21 3.76
CA ASN A 146 -6.32 -2.00 3.03
C ASN A 146 -6.37 -0.56 2.47
N THR A 147 -7.10 -0.36 1.37
CA THR A 147 -7.05 0.91 0.62
C THR A 147 -7.34 2.15 1.46
N PRO A 148 -8.43 2.19 2.28
CA PRO A 148 -8.68 3.34 3.14
C PRO A 148 -7.50 3.65 4.08
N HIS A 149 -6.97 2.65 4.78
CA HIS A 149 -5.87 2.84 5.74
C HIS A 149 -4.56 3.19 5.05
N ALA A 150 -4.25 2.62 3.88
CA ALA A 150 -3.06 2.95 3.10
C ALA A 150 -3.01 4.44 2.74
N PHE A 151 -4.12 4.99 2.23
CA PHE A 151 -4.21 6.41 1.93
C PHE A 151 -4.23 7.28 3.20
N GLY A 152 -5.03 6.91 4.20
CA GLY A 152 -5.17 7.68 5.43
C GLY A 152 -3.87 7.79 6.21
N LEU A 153 -3.11 6.69 6.34
CA LEU A 153 -1.78 6.71 6.96
C LEU A 153 -0.80 7.57 6.16
N LEU A 154 -0.74 7.41 4.84
CA LEU A 154 0.15 8.20 4.02
C LEU A 154 -0.16 9.70 4.13
N GLU A 155 -1.44 10.09 4.11
CA GLU A 155 -1.87 11.47 4.27
C GLU A 155 -1.53 12.04 5.64
N GLN A 156 -1.74 11.27 6.71
CA GLN A 156 -1.46 11.73 8.07
C GLN A 156 0.04 11.87 8.36
N TRP A 157 0.90 11.02 7.77
CA TRP A 157 2.28 10.86 8.22
C TRP A 157 3.36 11.40 7.29
N ARG A 158 3.09 11.53 5.98
CA ARG A 158 4.11 11.91 4.99
C ARG A 158 4.84 13.23 5.25
N ASP A 159 4.19 14.16 5.95
CA ASP A 159 4.76 15.47 6.28
C ASP A 159 5.29 15.53 7.74
N ARG A 160 5.18 14.43 8.49
CA ARG A 160 5.60 14.31 9.90
C ARG A 160 6.86 13.46 10.07
N ILE A 161 7.01 12.42 9.26
CA ILE A 161 8.09 11.42 9.36
C ILE A 161 8.63 11.09 7.97
N LEU A 162 9.81 10.49 7.91
CA LEU A 162 10.36 9.95 6.67
C LEU A 162 9.65 8.63 6.32
N CYS A 163 8.56 8.72 5.57
CA CYS A 163 7.80 7.55 5.15
C CYS A 163 7.31 7.60 3.71
N PHE A 164 6.97 6.44 3.19
CA PHE A 164 6.23 6.28 1.94
C PHE A 164 5.38 5.00 1.98
N ASN A 165 4.46 4.85 1.04
CA ASN A 165 3.72 3.62 0.84
C ASN A 165 4.10 2.99 -0.51
N ASP A 166 4.55 1.74 -0.52
CA ASP A 166 5.04 1.08 -1.74
C ASP A 166 3.90 0.79 -2.73
N ASP A 167 2.74 0.35 -2.24
CA ASP A 167 1.57 0.05 -3.07
C ASP A 167 1.08 1.27 -3.85
N ILE A 168 1.16 2.46 -3.25
CA ILE A 168 0.74 3.73 -3.85
C ILE A 168 1.89 4.34 -4.66
N GLN A 169 3.04 4.54 -4.01
CA GLN A 169 4.12 5.37 -4.57
C GLN A 169 5.15 4.54 -5.35
N GLY A 170 5.54 3.37 -4.84
CA GLY A 170 6.49 2.46 -5.50
C GLY A 170 5.90 1.85 -6.77
N THR A 171 4.68 1.33 -6.71
CA THR A 171 3.92 0.85 -7.88
C THR A 171 3.77 1.96 -8.92
N GLY A 172 3.46 3.19 -8.47
CA GLY A 172 3.41 4.36 -9.34
C GLY A 172 4.71 4.60 -10.08
N SER A 173 5.84 4.53 -9.38
CA SER A 173 7.17 4.80 -9.95
C SER A 173 7.55 3.79 -11.04
N VAL A 174 7.38 2.49 -10.78
CA VAL A 174 7.74 1.45 -11.77
C VAL A 174 6.82 1.49 -13.00
N ILE A 175 5.52 1.74 -12.81
CA ILE A 175 4.59 1.85 -13.93
C ILE A 175 4.86 3.12 -14.73
N LEU A 176 5.17 4.24 -14.07
CA LEU A 176 5.57 5.47 -14.74
C LEU A 176 6.81 5.25 -15.60
N ALA A 177 7.85 4.57 -15.10
CA ALA A 177 9.04 4.24 -15.88
C ALA A 177 8.70 3.43 -17.16
N GLY A 178 7.81 2.44 -17.02
CA GLY A 178 7.27 1.68 -18.16
C GLY A 178 6.47 2.55 -19.12
N PHE A 179 5.58 3.39 -18.60
CA PHE A 179 4.71 4.27 -19.37
C PHE A 179 5.50 5.29 -20.19
N ILE A 180 6.52 5.92 -19.62
CA ILE A 180 7.44 6.85 -20.32
C ILE A 180 8.04 6.18 -21.57
N SER A 181 8.47 4.93 -21.43
CA SER A 181 9.06 4.17 -22.52
C SER A 181 7.99 3.75 -23.54
N ALA A 182 6.84 3.29 -23.06
CA ALA A 182 5.73 2.83 -23.90
C ALA A 182 5.18 3.93 -24.81
N ILE A 183 4.92 5.14 -24.29
CA ILE A 183 4.36 6.22 -25.11
C ILE A 183 5.35 6.70 -26.18
N LYS A 184 6.66 6.68 -25.89
CA LYS A 184 7.71 7.01 -26.87
C LYS A 184 7.73 6.00 -28.01
N LEU A 185 7.60 4.71 -27.70
CA LEU A 185 7.61 3.63 -28.68
C LEU A 185 6.31 3.55 -29.49
N ALA A 186 5.17 3.84 -28.87
CA ALA A 186 3.85 3.80 -29.51
C ALA A 186 3.70 4.84 -30.63
N GLY A 187 4.49 5.93 -30.60
CA GLY A 187 4.40 7.02 -31.58
C GLY A 187 3.11 7.85 -31.47
N ILE A 188 2.32 7.66 -30.40
CA ILE A 188 1.10 8.42 -30.11
C ILE A 188 1.51 9.62 -29.22
N PRO A 189 1.21 10.87 -29.62
CA PRO A 189 1.53 12.04 -28.80
C PRO A 189 0.93 11.92 -27.40
N ALA A 190 1.65 12.40 -26.38
CA ALA A 190 1.23 12.25 -24.98
C ALA A 190 -0.19 12.78 -24.73
N LYS A 191 -0.54 13.95 -25.28
CA LYS A 191 -1.88 14.56 -25.18
C LYS A 191 -3.02 13.75 -25.81
N ASP A 192 -2.69 12.80 -26.69
CA ASP A 192 -3.68 11.98 -27.42
C ASP A 192 -3.85 10.59 -26.78
N GLN A 193 -3.15 10.33 -25.67
CA GLN A 193 -3.28 9.08 -24.91
C GLN A 193 -4.64 9.01 -24.22
N ARG A 194 -5.20 7.79 -24.14
CA ARG A 194 -6.37 7.43 -23.35
C ARG A 194 -6.00 6.20 -22.52
N VAL A 195 -5.86 6.37 -21.22
CA VAL A 195 -5.35 5.32 -20.33
C VAL A 195 -6.52 4.72 -19.55
N LEU A 196 -6.77 3.43 -19.72
CA LEU A 196 -7.79 2.69 -18.99
C LEU A 196 -7.15 1.85 -17.87
N PHE A 197 -7.61 2.06 -16.65
CA PHE A 197 -7.25 1.28 -15.47
C PHE A 197 -8.34 0.26 -15.16
N VAL A 198 -7.96 -1.01 -15.04
CA VAL A 198 -8.81 -2.10 -14.54
C VAL A 198 -8.50 -2.27 -13.07
N GLY A 199 -9.41 -1.78 -12.23
CA GLY A 199 -9.23 -1.66 -10.79
C GLY A 199 -8.98 -0.22 -10.34
N ALA A 200 -9.69 0.18 -9.29
CA ALA A 200 -9.70 1.54 -8.76
C ALA A 200 -9.39 1.55 -7.26
N GLY A 201 -8.41 0.73 -6.85
CA GLY A 201 -7.89 0.68 -5.47
C GLY A 201 -6.74 1.66 -5.22
N SER A 202 -6.00 1.46 -4.12
CA SER A 202 -4.84 2.28 -3.75
C SER A 202 -3.78 2.36 -4.84
N ALA A 203 -3.36 1.19 -5.34
CA ALA A 203 -2.40 1.10 -6.44
C ALA A 203 -2.90 1.81 -7.71
N GLY A 204 -4.09 1.48 -8.21
CA GLY A 204 -4.63 2.08 -9.44
C GLY A 204 -4.74 3.60 -9.38
N VAL A 205 -5.30 4.15 -8.31
CA VAL A 205 -5.44 5.61 -8.14
C VAL A 205 -4.09 6.28 -7.90
N GLY A 206 -3.22 5.70 -7.08
CA GLY A 206 -1.88 6.22 -6.81
C GLY A 206 -1.03 6.31 -8.07
N VAL A 207 -1.00 5.23 -8.84
CA VAL A 207 -0.30 5.15 -10.13
C VAL A 207 -0.83 6.20 -11.10
N ALA A 208 -2.15 6.29 -11.28
CA ALA A 208 -2.72 7.25 -12.22
C ALA A 208 -2.41 8.71 -11.83
N LYS A 209 -2.40 9.05 -10.53
CA LYS A 209 -2.00 10.39 -10.08
C LYS A 209 -0.55 10.70 -10.48
N GLN A 210 0.38 9.75 -10.32
CA GLN A 210 1.76 9.95 -10.78
C GLN A 210 1.88 10.08 -12.30
N LEU A 211 1.05 9.34 -13.06
CA LEU A 211 1.01 9.50 -14.51
C LEU A 211 0.43 10.87 -14.92
N VAL A 212 -0.55 11.40 -14.19
CA VAL A 212 -1.04 12.78 -14.35
C VAL A 212 0.09 13.77 -14.08
N ASP A 213 0.80 13.65 -12.96
CA ASP A 213 1.92 14.52 -12.61
C ASP A 213 2.99 14.53 -13.70
N TYR A 214 3.32 13.35 -14.24
CA TYR A 214 4.24 13.24 -15.37
C TYR A 214 3.76 13.98 -16.62
N LEU A 215 2.48 13.84 -16.99
CA LEU A 215 1.90 14.55 -18.14
C LEU A 215 1.90 16.07 -17.93
N VAL A 216 1.65 16.52 -16.70
CA VAL A 216 1.68 17.94 -16.33
C VAL A 216 3.11 18.49 -16.37
N ILE A 217 4.06 17.80 -15.74
CA ILE A 217 5.42 18.29 -15.56
C ILE A 217 6.21 18.18 -16.86
N GLU A 218 6.20 17.03 -17.52
CA GLU A 218 7.07 16.75 -18.67
C GLU A 218 6.44 17.18 -19.99
N HIS A 219 5.11 17.05 -20.13
CA HIS A 219 4.40 17.39 -21.38
C HIS A 219 3.66 18.72 -21.30
N LYS A 220 3.67 19.41 -20.14
CA LYS A 220 3.01 20.71 -19.92
C LYS A 220 1.51 20.68 -20.21
N ILE A 221 0.88 19.52 -20.03
CA ILE A 221 -0.55 19.35 -20.18
C ILE A 221 -1.23 19.87 -18.91
N PRO A 222 -2.24 20.76 -18.97
CA PRO A 222 -2.95 21.20 -17.78
C PRO A 222 -3.55 20.02 -17.00
N GLU A 223 -3.53 20.06 -15.67
CA GLU A 223 -3.94 18.94 -14.81
C GLU A 223 -5.34 18.40 -15.18
N GLU A 224 -6.33 19.27 -15.38
CA GLU A 224 -7.68 18.84 -15.77
C GLU A 224 -7.71 18.10 -17.12
N GLN A 225 -6.85 18.48 -18.07
CA GLN A 225 -6.73 17.77 -19.35
C GLN A 225 -6.01 16.43 -19.16
N ALA A 226 -4.93 16.40 -18.38
CA ALA A 226 -4.20 15.18 -18.07
C ALA A 226 -5.11 14.17 -17.35
N LYS A 227 -5.83 14.61 -16.32
CA LYS A 227 -6.84 13.84 -15.59
C LYS A 227 -7.92 13.29 -16.51
N ALA A 228 -8.39 14.10 -17.47
CA ALA A 228 -9.39 13.69 -18.45
C ALA A 228 -8.90 12.63 -19.45
N MET A 229 -7.62 12.25 -19.44
CA MET A 229 -7.11 11.12 -20.24
C MET A 229 -7.27 9.76 -19.54
N PHE A 230 -7.57 9.75 -18.24
CA PHE A 230 -7.66 8.54 -17.43
C PHE A 230 -9.09 8.07 -17.25
N TRP A 231 -9.28 6.76 -17.41
CA TRP A 231 -10.54 6.05 -17.24
C TRP A 231 -10.31 4.90 -16.27
N PHE A 232 -11.32 4.61 -15.45
CA PHE A 232 -11.26 3.53 -14.48
C PHE A 232 -12.49 2.64 -14.63
N VAL A 233 -12.30 1.34 -14.47
CA VAL A 233 -13.38 0.36 -14.32
C VAL A 233 -13.14 -0.42 -13.03
N ASP A 234 -14.17 -0.52 -12.18
CA ASP A 234 -14.16 -1.38 -10.99
C ASP A 234 -15.19 -2.52 -11.13
N SER A 235 -15.44 -3.25 -10.05
CA SER A 235 -16.41 -4.36 -10.03
C SER A 235 -17.85 -3.95 -10.38
N ARG A 236 -18.15 -2.65 -10.42
CA ARG A 236 -19.47 -2.08 -10.77
C ARG A 236 -19.45 -1.34 -12.12
N GLY A 237 -18.38 -1.45 -12.89
CA GLY A 237 -18.24 -0.80 -14.19
C GLY A 237 -17.42 0.49 -14.14
N VAL A 238 -17.56 1.31 -15.19
CA VAL A 238 -16.78 2.55 -15.35
C VAL A 238 -17.03 3.53 -14.20
N ILE A 239 -16.01 4.25 -13.75
CA ILE A 239 -16.15 5.26 -12.68
C ILE A 239 -16.62 6.59 -13.30
N THR A 240 -17.86 6.98 -13.01
CA THR A 240 -18.43 8.27 -13.43
C THR A 240 -19.10 8.98 -12.25
N ALA A 241 -19.18 10.31 -12.32
CA ALA A 241 -19.82 11.12 -11.28
C ALA A 241 -21.34 10.89 -11.18
N ASN A 242 -21.96 10.42 -12.27
CA ASN A 242 -23.39 10.11 -12.36
C ASN A 242 -23.71 8.60 -12.34
N ARG A 243 -22.80 7.76 -11.86
CA ARG A 243 -22.97 6.29 -11.82
C ARG A 243 -24.12 5.84 -10.91
N GLY A 244 -24.57 6.71 -10.01
CA GLY A 244 -25.74 6.50 -9.14
C GLY A 244 -25.45 5.83 -7.81
N ASP A 245 -24.20 5.46 -7.55
CA ASP A 245 -23.70 4.97 -6.27
C ASP A 245 -22.80 6.01 -5.57
N THR A 246 -22.61 5.83 -4.26
CA THR A 246 -21.58 6.60 -3.53
C THR A 246 -20.21 6.03 -3.87
N LEU A 247 -19.37 6.84 -4.52
CA LEU A 247 -17.97 6.53 -4.76
C LEU A 247 -17.18 6.70 -3.46
N ALA A 248 -16.19 5.83 -3.24
CA ALA A 248 -15.20 6.06 -2.20
C ALA A 248 -14.36 7.30 -2.56
N ASP A 249 -13.92 8.08 -1.56
CA ASP A 249 -13.28 9.38 -1.76
C ASP A 249 -12.08 9.33 -2.73
N HIS A 250 -11.25 8.28 -2.63
CA HIS A 250 -10.10 8.10 -3.53
C HIS A 250 -10.47 7.95 -5.01
N LYS A 251 -11.70 7.54 -5.34
CA LYS A 251 -12.18 7.39 -6.72
C LYS A 251 -12.73 8.69 -7.30
N VAL A 252 -13.14 9.64 -6.46
CA VAL A 252 -13.83 10.86 -6.87
C VAL A 252 -12.97 11.71 -7.80
N TYR A 253 -11.66 11.78 -7.55
CA TYR A 253 -10.72 12.55 -8.38
C TYR A 253 -10.75 12.12 -9.86
N PHE A 254 -10.91 10.83 -10.15
CA PHE A 254 -10.94 10.29 -11.52
C PHE A 254 -12.35 9.99 -12.04
N ALA A 255 -13.40 10.37 -11.30
CA ALA A 255 -14.76 10.17 -11.75
C ALA A 255 -15.06 11.02 -12.99
N ARG A 256 -15.47 10.36 -14.07
CA ARG A 256 -15.80 11.03 -15.33
C ARG A 256 -17.05 11.88 -15.21
N THR A 257 -17.01 13.05 -15.82
CA THR A 257 -18.14 14.00 -15.91
C THR A 257 -18.57 14.25 -17.36
N ASP A 258 -17.81 13.74 -18.32
CA ASP A 258 -17.97 13.91 -19.76
C ASP A 258 -18.59 12.68 -20.45
N ASN A 259 -19.05 11.69 -19.68
CA ASN A 259 -19.63 10.45 -20.20
C ASN A 259 -21.10 10.59 -20.68
N GLY A 260 -21.73 11.75 -20.46
CA GLY A 260 -23.17 11.94 -20.71
C GLY A 260 -23.98 10.90 -19.92
N ASP A 261 -24.90 10.20 -20.61
CA ASP A 261 -25.68 9.11 -20.01
C ASP A 261 -25.02 7.73 -20.17
N THR A 262 -23.81 7.67 -20.74
CA THR A 262 -23.14 6.39 -21.02
C THR A 262 -22.61 5.78 -19.73
N GLN A 263 -22.98 4.53 -19.49
CA GLN A 263 -22.50 3.70 -18.39
C GLN A 263 -22.06 2.35 -18.95
N CYS A 264 -20.78 2.02 -18.82
CA CYS A 264 -20.22 0.74 -19.21
C CYS A 264 -20.20 -0.19 -17.99
N LYS A 265 -20.87 -1.34 -18.07
CA LYS A 265 -21.05 -2.26 -16.94
C LYS A 265 -19.86 -3.19 -16.71
N ASN A 266 -19.04 -3.39 -17.74
CA ASN A 266 -17.92 -4.32 -17.73
C ASN A 266 -16.74 -3.77 -18.54
N LEU A 267 -15.63 -4.49 -18.49
CA LEU A 267 -14.40 -4.11 -19.18
C LEU A 267 -14.57 -4.08 -20.71
N GLU A 268 -15.30 -5.03 -21.30
CA GLU A 268 -15.50 -5.13 -22.76
C GLU A 268 -16.22 -3.90 -23.30
N GLU A 269 -17.37 -3.53 -22.71
CA GLU A 269 -18.09 -2.31 -23.05
C GLU A 269 -17.22 -1.05 -22.85
N THR A 270 -16.40 -1.04 -21.80
CA THR A 270 -15.49 0.09 -21.53
C THR A 270 -14.40 0.20 -22.59
N LEU A 271 -13.85 -0.92 -23.07
CA LEU A 271 -12.86 -0.94 -24.15
C LEU A 271 -13.45 -0.43 -25.46
N GLU A 272 -14.67 -0.84 -25.80
CA GLU A 272 -15.37 -0.38 -27.02
C GLU A 272 -15.68 1.12 -26.97
N TYR A 273 -16.08 1.62 -25.80
CA TYR A 273 -16.41 3.03 -25.60
C TYR A 273 -15.17 3.94 -25.55
N VAL A 274 -14.22 3.63 -24.67
CA VAL A 274 -13.03 4.47 -24.41
C VAL A 274 -12.01 4.35 -25.53
N LYS A 275 -11.90 3.17 -26.16
CA LYS A 275 -10.86 2.82 -27.14
C LYS A 275 -9.47 3.23 -26.65
N PRO A 276 -9.02 2.71 -25.50
CA PRO A 276 -7.81 3.19 -24.84
C PRO A 276 -6.56 2.94 -25.70
N THR A 277 -5.57 3.82 -25.55
CA THR A 277 -4.23 3.64 -26.11
C THR A 277 -3.31 2.87 -25.17
N ALA A 278 -3.68 2.77 -23.88
CA ALA A 278 -3.02 1.95 -22.88
C ALA A 278 -4.04 1.34 -21.91
N LEU A 279 -3.83 0.08 -21.54
CA LEU A 279 -4.62 -0.65 -20.55
C LEU A 279 -3.70 -1.10 -19.41
N ILE A 280 -4.03 -0.75 -18.16
CA ILE A 280 -3.26 -1.08 -16.96
C ILE A 280 -4.18 -1.84 -15.98
N GLY A 281 -3.79 -3.03 -15.55
CA GLY A 281 -4.57 -3.83 -14.58
C GLY A 281 -3.91 -3.84 -13.21
N LEU A 282 -4.63 -3.38 -12.17
CA LEU A 282 -4.15 -3.22 -10.79
C LEU A 282 -5.22 -3.49 -9.73
#